data_AF-A0A839E0W2-F1
#
_entry.id   AF-A0A839E0W2-F1
#
_cell.length_a   1.000
_cell.length_b   1.000
_cell.length_c   1.000
_cell.angle_alpha   90.00
_cell.angle_beta   90.00
_cell.angle_gamma   90.00
#
_symmetry.space_group_name_H-M   'P 1'
#
loop_
_entity.id
_entity.type
_entity.pdbx_description
1 polymer ?
#
loop_
_entity_poly.entity_id
_entity_poly.type
_entity_poly.pdbx_seq_one_letter_code
_entity_poly.pdbx_strand_id
1 'polypeptide(L)'
;MDASEGVEQWVKQVQSGWLKQSPDQLLHEWNYLVEACEDGYDDNVHEYHFDLQVRHGIFEVLADEQLAAMPEMTAFRERVEVLDKRLKAVMLSDPALPLASFPWWEAYPLRYGCEEIAKEYYEGYGISIEVFPKRKERNERTSELFKEWVRRAQSGARKYSPDALIFWWNRLVNSCDAGCRDRIGELDTSVRGIIEEVLRDGRLALMPEMTEFRERVAVLDERFNGTRCEEQTLPLDEHP
;
A
#
# COMPACT_ATOMS: atom_id res chain seq x y z
N MET A 1 3.07 -7.41 37.71
CA MET A 1 4.07 -7.22 36.65
C MET A 1 4.13 -5.75 36.36
N ASP A 2 5.34 -5.20 36.35
CA ASP A 2 5.60 -3.83 35.96
C ASP A 2 5.43 -3.73 34.43
N ALA A 3 4.72 -2.72 33.94
CA ALA A 3 4.56 -2.49 32.50
C ALA A 3 5.92 -2.28 31.80
N SER A 4 6.95 -1.87 32.55
CA SER A 4 8.32 -1.74 32.06
C SER A 4 8.98 -3.08 31.70
N GLU A 5 8.69 -4.17 32.44
CA GLU A 5 9.22 -5.52 32.17
C GLU A 5 8.62 -6.10 30.89
N GLY A 6 7.35 -5.82 30.59
CA GLY A 6 6.68 -6.28 29.37
C GLY A 6 7.28 -5.66 28.11
N VAL A 7 7.60 -4.36 28.17
CA VAL A 7 8.27 -3.66 27.06
C VAL A 7 9.70 -4.17 26.84
N GLU A 8 10.46 -4.46 27.90
CA GLU A 8 11.81 -5.04 27.76
C GLU A 8 11.80 -6.45 27.15
N GLN A 9 10.79 -7.26 27.49
CA GLN A 9 10.63 -8.61 26.94
C GLN A 9 10.24 -8.58 25.46
N TRP A 10 9.37 -7.64 25.08
CA TRP A 10 9.03 -7.34 23.69
C TRP A 10 10.26 -6.89 22.88
N VAL A 11 11.07 -5.98 23.43
CA VAL A 11 12.34 -5.54 22.79
C VAL A 11 13.29 -6.73 22.56
N LYS A 12 13.39 -7.67 23.51
CA LYS A 12 14.22 -8.87 23.35
C LYS A 12 13.71 -9.84 22.27
N GLN A 13 12.40 -10.01 22.14
CA GLN A 13 11.82 -10.87 21.10
C GLN A 13 12.00 -10.26 19.69
N VAL A 14 11.80 -8.94 19.55
CA VAL A 14 12.10 -8.21 18.31
C VAL A 14 13.59 -8.29 17.96
N GLN A 15 14.48 -8.14 18.95
CA GLN A 15 15.93 -8.27 18.78
C GLN A 15 16.40 -9.69 18.48
N SER A 16 15.64 -10.73 18.85
CA SER A 16 15.95 -12.12 18.53
C SER A 16 15.72 -12.49 17.06
N GLY A 17 15.16 -11.58 16.27
CA GLY A 17 15.02 -11.70 14.81
C GLY A 17 13.76 -12.43 14.34
N TRP A 18 12.92 -12.91 15.27
CA TRP A 18 11.67 -13.62 14.96
C TRP A 18 10.53 -12.68 14.56
N LEU A 19 10.39 -11.53 15.22
CA LEU A 19 9.45 -10.46 14.84
C LEU A 19 10.24 -9.22 14.45
N LYS A 20 10.57 -9.07 13.16
CA LYS A 20 11.29 -7.86 12.68
C LYS A 20 10.43 -6.58 12.76
N GLN A 21 9.12 -6.73 12.99
CA GLN A 21 8.15 -5.64 12.97
C GLN A 21 7.49 -5.47 14.34
N SER A 22 7.19 -4.21 14.68
CA SER A 22 6.39 -3.90 15.85
C SER A 22 4.90 -4.22 15.63
N PRO A 23 4.12 -4.42 16.70
CA PRO A 23 2.66 -4.57 16.60
C PRO A 23 2.00 -3.43 15.81
N ASP A 24 2.44 -2.19 15.99
CA ASP A 24 1.91 -1.06 15.22
C ASP A 24 2.27 -1.12 13.73
N GLN A 25 3.48 -1.59 13.39
CA GLN A 25 3.87 -1.81 11.99
C GLN A 25 3.02 -2.90 11.34
N LEU A 26 2.82 -4.02 12.03
CA LEU A 26 1.94 -5.10 11.58
C LEU A 26 0.50 -4.61 11.35
N LEU A 27 -0.06 -3.81 12.27
CA LEU A 27 -1.39 -3.23 12.09
C LEU A 27 -1.46 -2.23 10.94
N HIS A 28 -0.41 -1.45 10.74
CA HIS A 28 -0.33 -0.49 9.64
C HIS A 28 -0.33 -1.20 8.28
N GLU A 29 0.54 -2.19 8.12
CA GLU A 29 0.65 -3.00 6.90
C GLU A 29 -0.61 -3.84 6.66
N TRP A 30 -1.20 -4.42 7.70
CA TRP A 30 -2.47 -5.13 7.56
C TRP A 30 -3.61 -4.20 7.13
N ASN A 31 -3.71 -2.99 7.71
CA ASN A 31 -4.69 -2.01 7.26
C ASN A 31 -4.45 -1.59 5.79
N TYR A 32 -3.19 -1.43 5.38
CA TYR A 32 -2.84 -1.10 4.00
C TYR A 32 -3.35 -2.16 3.02
N LEU A 33 -3.06 -3.44 3.30
CA LEU A 33 -3.57 -4.54 2.47
C LEU A 33 -5.10 -4.59 2.44
N VAL A 34 -5.77 -4.40 3.58
CA VAL A 34 -7.24 -4.39 3.65
C VAL A 34 -7.81 -3.27 2.79
N GLU A 35 -7.24 -2.07 2.85
CA GLU A 35 -7.65 -0.95 2.00
C GLU A 35 -7.42 -1.25 0.52
N ALA A 36 -6.25 -1.81 0.16
CA ALA A 36 -5.97 -2.24 -1.21
C ALA A 36 -7.00 -3.26 -1.72
N CYS A 37 -7.37 -4.24 -0.90
CA CYS A 37 -8.40 -5.23 -1.25
C CYS A 37 -9.80 -4.60 -1.39
N GLU A 38 -10.19 -3.70 -0.49
CA GLU A 38 -11.46 -2.95 -0.57
C GLU A 38 -11.55 -2.07 -1.83
N ASP A 39 -10.41 -1.62 -2.34
CA ASP A 39 -10.28 -0.82 -3.55
C ASP A 39 -10.16 -1.64 -4.84
N GLY A 40 -10.21 -2.98 -4.74
CA GLY A 40 -9.92 -3.90 -5.81
C GLY A 40 -8.41 -4.06 -5.98
N TYR A 41 -7.87 -5.09 -5.30
CA TYR A 41 -6.45 -5.41 -5.27
C TYR A 41 -5.87 -5.41 -6.68
N ASP A 42 -4.77 -4.68 -6.88
CA ASP A 42 -4.30 -4.26 -8.20
C ASP A 42 -3.08 -5.00 -8.72
N ASP A 43 -2.56 -5.94 -7.94
CA ASP A 43 -1.45 -6.79 -8.33
C ASP A 43 -1.93 -8.23 -8.66
N ASN A 44 -1.01 -9.17 -8.75
CA ASN A 44 -1.25 -10.58 -9.08
C ASN A 44 -1.46 -11.47 -7.83
N VAL A 45 -1.75 -12.76 -8.03
CA VAL A 45 -2.02 -13.72 -6.94
C VAL A 45 -0.77 -13.97 -6.08
N HIS A 46 0.43 -13.96 -6.68
CA HIS A 46 1.67 -14.18 -5.93
C HIS A 46 1.95 -13.05 -4.94
N GLU A 47 1.82 -11.79 -5.39
CA GLU A 47 1.97 -10.62 -4.54
C GLU A 47 0.88 -10.59 -3.45
N TYR A 48 -0.37 -10.95 -3.78
CA TYR A 48 -1.43 -11.07 -2.79
C TYR A 48 -1.08 -12.05 -1.66
N HIS A 49 -0.55 -13.23 -2.00
CA HIS A 49 -0.12 -14.22 -1.01
C HIS A 49 1.10 -13.76 -0.21
N PHE A 50 2.00 -12.99 -0.81
CA PHE A 50 3.12 -12.38 -0.11
C PHE A 50 2.64 -11.33 0.89
N ASP A 51 1.73 -10.45 0.49
CA ASP A 51 1.17 -9.42 1.37
C ASP A 51 0.39 -10.03 2.55
N LEU A 52 -0.26 -11.18 2.35
CA LEU A 52 -0.92 -11.93 3.44
C LEU A 52 0.06 -12.39 4.54
N GLN A 53 1.37 -12.40 4.32
CA GLN A 53 2.37 -12.77 5.33
C GLN A 53 2.32 -11.88 6.58
N VAL A 54 1.92 -10.62 6.44
CA VAL A 54 1.72 -9.72 7.59
C VAL A 54 0.69 -10.31 8.58
N ARG A 55 -0.30 -11.06 8.08
CA ARG A 55 -1.34 -11.65 8.93
C ARG A 55 -0.85 -12.88 9.70
N HIS A 56 0.17 -13.58 9.20
CA HIS A 56 0.89 -14.60 9.96
C HIS A 56 1.65 -13.98 11.13
N GLY A 57 2.36 -12.87 10.91
CA GLY A 57 3.02 -12.12 11.98
C GLY A 57 2.02 -11.67 13.07
N ILE A 58 0.85 -11.19 12.67
CA ILE A 58 -0.25 -10.88 13.60
C ILE A 58 -0.72 -12.13 14.34
N PHE A 59 -0.88 -13.25 13.65
CA PHE A 59 -1.32 -14.50 14.27
C PHE A 59 -0.32 -14.97 15.34
N GLU A 60 0.98 -14.92 15.06
CA GLU A 60 2.03 -15.26 16.02
C GLU A 60 2.01 -14.37 17.25
N VAL A 61 1.88 -13.04 17.05
CA VAL A 61 1.74 -12.07 18.15
C VAL A 61 0.50 -12.35 19.01
N LEU A 62 -0.61 -12.74 18.40
CA LEU A 62 -1.85 -13.08 19.11
C LEU A 62 -1.78 -14.43 19.84
N ALA A 63 -0.95 -15.36 19.35
CA ALA A 63 -0.76 -16.69 19.91
C ALA A 63 0.28 -16.73 21.05
N ASP A 64 1.15 -15.73 21.16
CA ASP A 64 2.14 -15.64 22.24
C ASP A 64 1.43 -15.39 23.59
N GLU A 65 1.54 -16.36 24.50
CA GLU A 65 0.90 -16.32 25.83
C GLU A 65 1.40 -15.16 26.70
N GLN A 66 2.66 -14.74 26.55
CA GLN A 66 3.25 -13.67 27.34
C GLN A 66 2.71 -12.32 26.87
N LEU A 67 2.62 -12.11 25.55
CA LEU A 67 2.00 -10.93 24.98
C LEU A 67 0.49 -10.92 25.28
N ALA A 68 -0.19 -12.05 25.14
CA ALA A 68 -1.63 -12.16 25.36
C ALA A 68 -2.07 -11.66 26.75
N ALA A 69 -1.22 -11.84 27.77
CA ALA A 69 -1.44 -11.39 29.14
C ALA A 69 -1.27 -9.87 29.35
N MET A 70 -0.68 -9.15 28.39
CA MET A 70 -0.46 -7.70 28.49
C MET A 70 -1.77 -6.92 28.25
N PRO A 71 -2.14 -5.97 29.13
CA PRO A 71 -3.33 -5.14 28.93
C PRO A 71 -3.37 -4.41 27.58
N GLU A 72 -2.21 -3.96 27.10
CA GLU A 72 -1.99 -3.24 25.83
C GLU A 72 -2.44 -4.06 24.62
N MET A 73 -2.39 -5.39 24.71
CA MET A 73 -2.82 -6.28 23.63
C MET A 73 -4.33 -6.30 23.42
N THR A 74 -5.11 -5.71 24.32
CA THR A 74 -6.57 -5.57 24.14
C THR A 74 -6.88 -4.67 22.95
N ALA A 75 -6.27 -3.48 22.89
CA ALA A 75 -6.47 -2.56 21.77
C ALA A 75 -5.94 -3.12 20.45
N PHE A 76 -4.85 -3.89 20.50
CA PHE A 76 -4.32 -4.59 19.33
C PHE A 76 -5.33 -5.61 18.78
N ARG A 77 -5.88 -6.49 19.64
CA ARG A 77 -6.90 -7.49 19.25
C ARG A 77 -8.12 -6.85 18.63
N GLU A 78 -8.67 -5.80 19.26
CA GLU A 78 -9.83 -5.08 18.74
C GLU A 78 -9.56 -4.49 17.35
N ARG A 79 -8.37 -3.92 17.12
CA ARG A 79 -7.99 -3.40 15.79
C ARG A 79 -7.86 -4.53 14.76
N VAL A 80 -7.24 -5.66 15.12
CA VAL A 80 -7.15 -6.83 14.22
C VAL A 80 -8.54 -7.34 13.85
N GLU A 81 -9.45 -7.48 14.81
CA GLU A 81 -10.81 -7.96 14.55
C GLU A 81 -11.58 -7.05 13.59
N VAL A 82 -11.43 -5.72 13.73
CA VAL A 82 -12.02 -4.75 12.80
C VAL A 82 -11.46 -4.92 11.38
N LEU A 83 -10.15 -5.09 11.24
CA LEU A 83 -9.50 -5.28 9.94
C LEU A 83 -9.86 -6.64 9.32
N ASP A 84 -9.86 -7.71 10.11
CA ASP A 84 -10.27 -9.05 9.68
C ASP A 84 -11.73 -9.05 9.19
N LYS A 85 -12.63 -8.33 9.87
CA LYS A 85 -14.02 -8.19 9.44
C LYS A 85 -14.15 -7.45 8.10
N ARG A 86 -13.35 -6.39 7.91
CA ARG A 86 -13.30 -5.64 6.65
C ARG A 86 -12.81 -6.50 5.50
N LEU A 87 -11.72 -7.24 5.69
CA LEU A 87 -11.21 -8.15 4.67
C LEU A 87 -12.23 -9.24 4.31
N LYS A 88 -12.84 -9.88 5.31
CA LYS A 88 -13.88 -10.90 5.09
C LYS A 88 -15.06 -10.37 4.28
N ALA A 89 -15.40 -9.09 4.41
CA ALA A 89 -16.49 -8.48 3.66
C ALA A 89 -16.20 -8.41 2.14
N VAL A 90 -14.93 -8.44 1.75
CA VAL A 90 -14.48 -8.35 0.35
C VAL A 90 -13.99 -9.69 -0.22
N MET A 91 -14.12 -10.77 0.54
CA MET A 91 -13.84 -12.13 0.10
C MET A 91 -15.11 -12.84 -0.43
N LEU A 92 -14.90 -13.95 -1.13
CA LEU A 92 -15.95 -14.91 -1.46
C LEU A 92 -16.44 -15.65 -0.21
N SER A 93 -17.66 -16.20 -0.29
CA SER A 93 -18.29 -16.92 0.83
C SER A 93 -17.81 -18.36 0.99
N ASP A 94 -17.23 -18.93 -0.06
CA ASP A 94 -16.77 -20.31 -0.09
C ASP A 94 -15.24 -20.35 -0.14
N PRO A 95 -14.59 -21.22 0.65
CA PRO A 95 -13.15 -21.35 0.63
C PRO A 95 -12.71 -22.10 -0.63
N ALA A 96 -11.63 -21.64 -1.24
CA ALA A 96 -10.93 -22.32 -2.33
C ALA A 96 -9.93 -23.37 -1.84
N LEU A 97 -9.40 -23.19 -0.63
CA LEU A 97 -8.44 -24.11 -0.02
C LEU A 97 -9.05 -24.79 1.23
N PRO A 98 -8.59 -26.00 1.60
CA PRO A 98 -9.08 -26.68 2.79
C PRO A 98 -8.74 -25.92 4.08
N LEU A 99 -9.76 -25.52 4.85
CA LEU A 99 -9.59 -24.83 6.14
C LEU A 99 -8.85 -25.66 7.21
N ALA A 100 -8.73 -26.97 7.01
CA ALA A 100 -7.93 -27.83 7.86
C ALA A 100 -6.41 -27.64 7.66
N SER A 101 -6.00 -27.08 6.52
CA SER A 101 -4.60 -26.90 6.13
C SER A 101 -4.21 -25.44 5.99
N PHE A 102 -5.17 -24.56 5.75
CA PHE A 102 -4.94 -23.14 5.51
C PHE A 102 -5.78 -22.29 6.47
N PRO A 103 -5.23 -21.20 7.03
CA PRO A 103 -6.00 -20.23 7.77
C PRO A 103 -7.02 -19.55 6.86
N TRP A 104 -8.08 -18.99 7.46
CA TRP A 104 -9.18 -18.40 6.68
C TRP A 104 -8.71 -17.25 5.75
N TRP A 105 -7.69 -16.47 6.13
CA TRP A 105 -7.22 -15.35 5.31
C TRP A 105 -6.50 -15.80 4.03
N GLU A 106 -6.08 -17.06 3.94
CA GLU A 106 -5.52 -17.66 2.71
C GLU A 106 -6.54 -18.52 1.99
N ALA A 107 -7.45 -19.16 2.73
CA ALA A 107 -8.38 -20.11 2.16
C ALA A 107 -9.52 -19.47 1.37
N TYR A 108 -9.86 -18.21 1.66
CA TYR A 108 -10.95 -17.50 1.01
C TYR A 108 -10.42 -16.51 -0.04
N PRO A 109 -10.74 -16.70 -1.33
CA PRO A 109 -10.35 -15.76 -2.38
C PRO A 109 -11.02 -14.40 -2.22
N LEU A 110 -10.40 -13.37 -2.80
CA LEU A 110 -11.05 -12.06 -2.96
C LEU A 110 -12.28 -12.17 -3.87
N ARG A 111 -13.30 -11.34 -3.61
CA ARG A 111 -14.48 -11.23 -4.48
C ARG A 111 -14.22 -10.41 -5.73
N TYR A 112 -13.31 -9.44 -5.63
CA TYR A 112 -12.99 -8.54 -6.71
C TYR A 112 -11.52 -8.09 -6.68
N GLY A 113 -10.99 -7.73 -7.84
CA GLY A 113 -9.59 -7.33 -8.03
C GLY A 113 -9.36 -6.74 -9.43
N CYS A 114 -8.11 -6.53 -9.83
CA CYS A 114 -7.77 -6.16 -11.20
C CYS A 114 -7.92 -7.32 -12.18
N GLU A 115 -7.70 -7.04 -13.47
CA GLU A 115 -7.74 -8.06 -14.53
C GLU A 115 -6.70 -9.16 -14.33
N GLU A 116 -5.53 -8.82 -13.77
CA GLU A 116 -4.41 -9.74 -13.59
C GLU A 116 -4.71 -10.81 -12.53
N ILE A 117 -5.02 -10.42 -11.30
CA ILE A 117 -5.43 -11.38 -10.25
C ILE A 117 -6.69 -12.16 -10.62
N ALA A 118 -7.64 -11.54 -11.35
CA ALA A 118 -8.84 -12.25 -11.80
C ALA A 118 -8.51 -13.35 -12.82
N LYS A 119 -7.59 -13.08 -13.74
CA LYS A 119 -7.10 -14.05 -14.71
C LYS A 119 -6.36 -15.18 -14.01
N GLU A 120 -5.44 -14.86 -13.10
CA GLU A 120 -4.64 -15.87 -12.39
C GLU A 120 -5.47 -16.75 -11.45
N TYR A 121 -6.46 -16.19 -10.75
CA TYR A 121 -7.40 -17.03 -9.98
C TYR A 121 -8.15 -18.01 -10.86
N TYR A 122 -8.57 -17.59 -12.05
CA TYR A 122 -9.28 -18.46 -12.97
C TYR A 122 -8.36 -19.54 -13.57
N GLU A 123 -7.18 -19.15 -14.05
CA GLU A 123 -6.23 -20.07 -14.68
C GLU A 123 -5.61 -21.05 -13.68
N GLY A 124 -5.26 -20.59 -12.47
CA GLY A 124 -4.60 -21.40 -11.45
C GLY A 124 -5.56 -22.23 -10.61
N TYR A 125 -6.75 -21.71 -10.32
CA TYR A 125 -7.65 -22.30 -9.33
C TYR A 125 -9.08 -22.54 -9.84
N GLY A 126 -9.41 -22.12 -11.07
CA GLY A 126 -10.77 -22.21 -11.60
C GLY A 126 -11.77 -21.29 -10.90
N ILE A 127 -11.28 -20.23 -10.25
CA ILE A 127 -12.11 -19.30 -9.46
C ILE A 127 -12.35 -18.04 -10.27
N SER A 128 -13.62 -17.67 -10.42
CA SER A 128 -14.01 -16.41 -11.05
C SER A 128 -14.28 -15.34 -9.99
N ILE A 129 -13.64 -14.19 -10.14
CA ILE A 129 -13.84 -13.00 -9.31
C ILE A 129 -14.24 -11.80 -10.19
N GLU A 130 -14.85 -10.78 -9.62
CA GLU A 130 -15.26 -9.58 -10.37
C GLU A 130 -14.05 -8.67 -10.65
N VAL A 131 -13.89 -8.22 -11.89
CA VAL A 131 -12.92 -7.17 -12.20
C VAL A 131 -13.48 -5.84 -11.70
N PHE A 132 -12.77 -5.19 -10.77
CA PHE A 132 -13.25 -3.98 -10.11
C PHE A 132 -12.89 -2.71 -10.90
N PRO A 133 -13.86 -2.02 -11.51
CA PRO A 133 -13.57 -0.85 -12.34
C PRO A 133 -13.24 0.40 -11.52
N LYS A 134 -13.60 0.43 -10.22
CA LYS A 134 -13.63 1.67 -9.43
C LYS A 134 -12.25 2.29 -9.23
N ARG A 135 -11.15 1.54 -9.30
CA ARG A 135 -9.82 2.16 -9.17
C ARG A 135 -9.49 3.04 -10.38
N LYS A 136 -9.93 2.66 -11.58
CA LYS A 136 -9.83 3.51 -12.77
C LYS A 136 -10.63 4.80 -12.57
N GLU A 137 -11.88 4.69 -12.17
CA GLU A 137 -12.74 5.86 -11.89
C GLU A 137 -12.20 6.73 -10.74
N ARG A 138 -11.61 6.11 -9.70
CA ARG A 138 -11.00 6.79 -8.56
C ARG A 138 -9.72 7.52 -8.96
N ASN A 139 -8.87 6.89 -9.74
CA ASN A 139 -7.63 7.49 -10.23
C ASN A 139 -7.94 8.62 -11.21
N GLU A 140 -8.92 8.44 -12.10
CA GLU A 140 -9.45 9.49 -12.96
C GLU A 140 -10.03 10.65 -12.14
N ARG A 141 -10.86 10.36 -11.14
CA ARG A 141 -11.42 11.38 -10.23
C ARG A 141 -10.35 12.10 -9.42
N THR A 142 -9.34 11.38 -8.93
CA THR A 142 -8.22 11.96 -8.18
C THR A 142 -7.36 12.85 -9.07
N SER A 143 -7.11 12.41 -10.31
CA SER A 143 -6.46 13.21 -11.35
C SER A 143 -7.28 14.47 -11.68
N GLU A 144 -8.60 14.37 -11.86
CA GLU A 144 -9.46 15.52 -12.15
C GLU A 144 -9.54 16.51 -10.98
N LEU A 145 -9.62 16.02 -9.74
CA LEU A 145 -9.57 16.87 -8.55
C LEU A 145 -8.22 17.57 -8.42
N PHE A 146 -7.13 16.88 -8.75
CA PHE A 146 -5.81 17.48 -8.80
C PHE A 146 -5.72 18.55 -9.91
N LYS A 147 -6.16 18.25 -11.13
CA LYS A 147 -6.23 19.24 -12.24
C LYS A 147 -7.09 20.45 -11.90
N GLU A 148 -8.24 20.25 -11.27
CA GLU A 148 -9.11 21.33 -10.79
C GLU A 148 -8.42 22.16 -9.71
N TRP A 149 -7.73 21.50 -8.77
CA TRP A 149 -6.93 22.16 -7.74
C TRP A 149 -5.83 23.04 -8.38
N VAL A 150 -5.12 22.54 -9.39
CA VAL A 150 -4.10 23.28 -10.16
C VAL A 150 -4.71 24.45 -10.95
N ARG A 151 -5.87 24.26 -11.61
CA ARG A 151 -6.54 25.36 -12.33
C ARG A 151 -6.96 26.48 -11.38
N ARG A 152 -7.46 26.14 -10.19
CA ARG A 152 -7.79 27.13 -9.15
C ARG A 152 -6.55 27.84 -8.61
N ALA A 153 -5.45 27.12 -8.49
CA ALA A 153 -4.15 27.66 -8.16
C ALA A 153 -3.77 28.77 -9.18
N GLN A 154 -3.64 28.42 -10.45
CA GLN A 154 -3.24 29.35 -11.51
C GLN A 154 -4.15 30.59 -11.63
N SER A 155 -5.44 30.48 -11.30
CA SER A 155 -6.38 31.60 -11.33
C SER A 155 -6.22 32.64 -10.19
N GLY A 156 -5.33 32.41 -9.22
CA GLY A 156 -5.14 33.29 -8.06
C GLY A 156 -6.29 33.25 -7.04
N ALA A 157 -7.21 32.28 -7.17
CA ALA A 157 -8.41 32.17 -6.34
C ALA A 157 -8.15 31.64 -4.91
N ARG A 158 -6.94 31.15 -4.59
CA ARG A 158 -6.54 30.74 -3.24
C ARG A 158 -5.07 31.09 -2.94
N LYS A 159 -4.79 31.55 -1.71
CA LYS A 159 -3.43 31.55 -1.13
C LYS A 159 -3.07 30.13 -0.71
N TYR A 160 -1.82 29.72 -0.95
CA TYR A 160 -1.35 28.34 -0.74
C TYR A 160 -0.81 28.11 0.67
N SER A 161 -1.01 26.89 1.19
CA SER A 161 -0.09 26.30 2.16
C SER A 161 0.67 25.15 1.49
N PRO A 162 1.99 25.03 1.71
CA PRO A 162 2.82 23.90 1.28
C PRO A 162 2.25 22.52 1.68
N ASP A 163 1.56 22.44 2.82
CA ASP A 163 0.94 21.20 3.29
C ASP A 163 -0.13 20.64 2.33
N ALA A 164 -0.86 21.51 1.65
CA ALA A 164 -1.88 21.09 0.69
C ALA A 164 -1.25 20.46 -0.57
N LEU A 165 -0.08 20.94 -0.99
CA LEU A 165 0.69 20.38 -2.09
C LEU A 165 1.24 19.00 -1.73
N ILE A 166 1.86 18.90 -0.54
CA ILE A 166 2.38 17.63 -0.02
C ILE A 166 1.27 16.59 0.12
N PHE A 167 0.11 17.00 0.65
CA PHE A 167 -1.06 16.11 0.78
C PHE A 167 -1.52 15.56 -0.57
N TRP A 168 -1.68 16.42 -1.58
CA TRP A 168 -2.12 15.99 -2.91
C TRP A 168 -1.08 15.14 -3.62
N TRP A 169 0.21 15.48 -3.50
CA TRP A 169 1.30 14.71 -4.06
C TRP A 169 1.40 13.32 -3.43
N ASN A 170 1.40 13.22 -2.10
CA ASN A 170 1.40 11.91 -1.42
C ASN A 170 0.19 11.08 -1.80
N ARG A 171 -0.99 11.71 -1.95
CA ARG A 171 -2.20 11.01 -2.41
C ARG A 171 -2.08 10.51 -3.85
N LEU A 172 -1.39 11.24 -4.73
CA LEU A 172 -1.17 10.86 -6.12
C LEU A 172 -0.11 9.74 -6.22
N VAL A 173 1.01 9.90 -5.53
CA VAL A 173 2.11 8.93 -5.47
C VAL A 173 1.63 7.61 -4.86
N ASN A 174 0.92 7.66 -3.73
CA ASN A 174 0.36 6.46 -3.09
C ASN A 174 -0.81 5.84 -3.89
N SER A 175 -1.32 6.52 -4.92
CA SER A 175 -2.30 5.94 -5.85
C SER A 175 -1.66 5.31 -7.09
N CYS A 176 -0.34 5.44 -7.24
CA CYS A 176 0.45 4.93 -8.35
C CYS A 176 1.52 3.96 -7.80
N ASP A 177 1.15 2.70 -7.56
CA ASP A 177 2.14 1.65 -7.24
C ASP A 177 2.65 0.93 -8.50
N ALA A 178 3.72 0.16 -8.32
CA ALA A 178 4.77 -0.23 -9.28
C ALA A 178 4.33 -0.82 -10.64
N GLY A 179 3.12 -1.39 -10.75
CA GLY A 179 2.59 -1.95 -12.01
C GLY A 179 2.17 -0.90 -13.05
N CYS A 180 2.09 0.38 -12.68
CA CYS A 180 1.64 1.47 -13.58
C CYS A 180 2.78 2.35 -14.13
N ARG A 181 4.01 1.82 -14.34
CA ARG A 181 5.15 2.62 -14.86
C ARG A 181 4.83 3.42 -16.12
N ASP A 182 4.08 2.85 -17.06
CA ASP A 182 3.71 3.55 -18.31
C ASP A 182 2.77 4.74 -18.07
N ARG A 183 1.90 4.66 -17.05
CA ARG A 183 1.01 5.76 -16.66
C ARG A 183 1.65 6.73 -15.69
N ILE A 184 2.61 6.27 -14.89
CA ILE A 184 3.50 7.14 -14.13
C ILE A 184 4.25 8.02 -15.12
N GLY A 185 4.71 7.57 -16.28
CA GLY A 185 5.32 8.45 -17.29
C GLY A 185 4.42 9.62 -17.74
N GLU A 186 3.12 9.39 -17.95
CA GLU A 186 2.15 10.42 -18.37
C GLU A 186 1.71 11.36 -17.21
N LEU A 187 1.48 10.79 -16.02
CA LEU A 187 1.19 11.55 -14.80
C LEU A 187 2.43 12.31 -14.31
N ASP A 188 3.63 11.72 -14.38
CA ASP A 188 4.92 12.33 -14.08
C ASP A 188 5.14 13.51 -15.00
N THR A 189 5.00 13.36 -16.32
CA THR A 189 5.18 14.51 -17.24
C THR A 189 4.21 15.66 -16.92
N SER A 190 2.95 15.35 -16.58
CA SER A 190 1.95 16.36 -16.24
C SER A 190 2.21 17.02 -14.88
N VAL A 191 2.48 16.22 -13.85
CA VAL A 191 2.63 16.70 -12.46
C VAL A 191 4.02 17.31 -12.25
N ARG A 192 5.06 16.76 -12.85
CA ARG A 192 6.40 17.39 -12.95
C ARG A 192 6.31 18.70 -13.72
N GLY A 193 5.56 18.77 -14.82
CA GLY A 193 5.28 20.03 -15.51
C GLY A 193 4.63 21.07 -14.61
N ILE A 194 3.64 20.66 -13.81
CA ILE A 194 2.97 21.52 -12.82
C ILE A 194 3.93 21.94 -11.69
N ILE A 195 4.73 21.02 -11.16
CA ILE A 195 5.74 21.32 -10.13
C ILE A 195 6.78 22.29 -10.70
N GLU A 196 7.31 22.04 -11.89
CA GLU A 196 8.27 22.92 -12.56
C GLU A 196 7.67 24.30 -12.84
N GLU A 197 6.39 24.38 -13.21
CA GLU A 197 5.68 25.65 -13.39
C GLU A 197 5.50 26.40 -12.06
N VAL A 198 5.09 25.69 -11.00
CA VAL A 198 4.99 26.21 -9.62
C VAL A 198 6.37 26.67 -9.10
N LEU A 199 7.43 25.94 -9.42
CA LEU A 199 8.81 26.27 -9.05
C LEU A 199 9.41 27.40 -9.91
N ARG A 200 8.94 27.60 -11.15
CA ARG A 200 9.27 28.75 -12.01
C ARG A 200 8.55 30.02 -11.59
N ASP A 201 7.39 29.92 -10.95
CA ASP A 201 6.77 31.07 -10.29
C ASP A 201 7.63 31.49 -9.09
N GLY A 202 8.50 32.47 -9.32
CA GLY A 202 9.48 32.96 -8.36
C GLY A 202 8.90 33.46 -7.03
N ARG A 203 7.57 33.59 -6.92
CA ARG A 203 6.88 33.91 -5.65
C ARG A 203 6.89 32.74 -4.67
N LEU A 204 6.89 31.50 -5.16
CA LEU A 204 6.89 30.29 -4.34
C LEU A 204 8.30 29.74 -4.12
N ALA A 205 9.21 29.95 -5.07
CA ALA A 205 10.60 29.48 -4.98
C ALA A 205 11.41 30.02 -3.78
N LEU A 206 10.93 31.09 -3.12
CA LEU A 206 11.60 31.73 -1.99
C LEU A 206 11.02 31.32 -0.62
N MET A 207 10.00 30.46 -0.59
CA MET A 207 9.42 29.97 0.66
C MET A 207 10.31 28.87 1.26
N PRO A 208 10.72 28.94 2.54
CA PRO A 208 11.52 27.89 3.20
C PRO A 208 10.91 26.49 3.09
N GLU A 209 9.58 26.42 3.12
CA GLU A 209 8.81 25.18 3.01
C GLU A 209 8.90 24.54 1.61
N MET A 210 9.24 25.33 0.58
CA MET A 210 9.46 24.81 -0.77
C MET A 210 10.84 24.15 -0.93
N THR A 211 11.79 24.43 -0.04
CA THR A 211 13.05 23.69 0.03
C THR A 211 12.82 22.26 0.50
N GLU A 212 12.06 22.08 1.59
CA GLU A 212 11.68 20.75 2.08
C GLU A 212 10.87 19.98 1.04
N PHE A 213 9.93 20.66 0.36
CA PHE A 213 9.18 20.06 -0.76
C PHE A 213 10.11 19.59 -1.90
N ARG A 214 11.10 20.40 -2.29
CA ARG A 214 12.08 20.02 -3.33
C ARG A 214 12.95 18.84 -2.91
N GLU A 215 13.42 18.81 -1.66
CA GLU A 215 14.19 17.70 -1.11
C GLU A 215 13.36 16.41 -1.12
N ARG A 216 12.08 16.48 -0.73
CA ARG A 216 11.16 15.33 -0.77
C ARG A 216 10.87 14.84 -2.19
N VAL A 217 10.65 15.76 -3.13
CA VAL A 217 10.48 15.40 -4.56
C VAL A 217 11.77 14.77 -5.11
N ALA A 218 12.94 15.31 -4.77
CA ALA A 218 14.23 14.75 -5.22
C ALA A 218 14.48 13.33 -4.69
N VAL A 219 14.18 13.07 -3.41
CA VAL A 219 14.27 11.72 -2.81
C VAL A 219 13.33 10.73 -3.51
N LEU A 220 12.13 11.19 -3.88
CA LEU A 220 11.17 10.37 -4.61
C LEU A 220 11.62 10.13 -6.06
N ASP A 221 12.11 11.16 -6.76
CA ASP A 221 12.70 11.05 -8.10
C ASP A 221 13.87 10.05 -8.12
N GLU A 222 14.73 10.05 -7.09
CA GLU A 222 15.81 9.07 -6.95
C GLU A 222 15.25 7.65 -6.75
N ARG A 223 14.19 7.50 -5.95
CA ARG A 223 13.54 6.20 -5.73
C ARG A 223 12.89 5.63 -7.00
N PHE A 224 12.25 6.48 -7.80
CA PHE A 224 11.60 6.09 -9.05
C PHE A 224 12.57 5.92 -10.23
N ASN A 225 13.61 6.76 -10.34
CA ASN A 225 14.62 6.64 -11.41
C ASN A 225 15.69 5.57 -11.11
N GLY A 226 15.97 5.29 -9.83
CA GLY A 226 16.94 4.29 -9.38
C GLY A 226 16.45 2.84 -9.50
N THR A 227 15.15 2.61 -9.65
CA THR A 227 14.55 1.29 -9.90
C THR A 227 14.36 1.00 -11.39
N ARG A 228 15.33 1.38 -12.23
CA ARG A 228 15.48 0.70 -13.53
C ARG A 228 15.74 -0.77 -13.22
N CYS A 229 14.78 -1.64 -13.49
CA CYS A 229 15.08 -3.05 -13.67
C CYS A 229 16.13 -3.09 -14.78
N GLU A 230 17.37 -3.43 -14.43
CA GLU A 230 18.22 -4.10 -15.41
C GLU A 230 17.35 -5.24 -15.94
N GLU A 231 16.97 -5.18 -17.22
CA GLU A 231 16.53 -6.36 -17.94
C GLU A 231 17.67 -7.37 -17.80
N GLN A 232 17.59 -8.21 -16.78
CA GLN A 232 18.32 -9.47 -16.79
C GLN A 232 17.68 -10.27 -17.91
N THR A 233 18.22 -10.10 -19.11
CA THR A 233 18.14 -11.11 -20.15
C THR A 233 18.77 -12.36 -19.57
N LEU A 234 17.95 -13.20 -18.96
CA LEU A 234 18.32 -14.57 -18.67
C LEU A 234 18.78 -15.18 -20.01
N PRO A 235 20.00 -15.73 -20.09
CA PRO A 235 20.40 -16.44 -21.28
C PRO A 235 19.40 -17.58 -21.49
N LEU A 236 18.80 -17.63 -22.67
CA LEU A 236 18.06 -18.79 -23.15
C LEU A 236 19.08 -19.92 -23.26
N ASP A 237 19.20 -20.71 -22.21
CA ASP A 237 19.90 -21.98 -22.29
C ASP A 237 19.13 -22.88 -23.25
N GLU A 238 19.72 -23.05 -24.44
CA GLU A 238 19.41 -24.13 -25.36
C GLU A 238 19.67 -25.45 -24.64
N HIS A 239 18.60 -26.13 -24.21
CA HIS A 239 18.71 -27.53 -23.83
C HIS A 239 18.47 -28.43 -25.07
N PRO A 240 19.26 -29.52 -25.21
CA PRO A 240 19.23 -30.43 -26.35
C PRO A 240 18.00 -31.33 -26.42
#